data_AF-A0A0K2ART8-F1
#
_entry.id   AF-A0A0K2ART8-F1
#
_cell.length_a   1.000
_cell.length_b   1.000
_cell.length_c   1.000
_cell.angle_alpha   90.00
_cell.angle_beta   90.00
_cell.angle_gamma   90.00
#
_symmetry.space_group_name_H-M   'P 1'
#
loop_
_entity.id
_entity.type
_entity.pdbx_description
1 polymer ?
#
loop_
_entity_poly.entity_id
_entity_poly.type
_entity_poly.pdbx_seq_one_letter_code
_entity_poly.pdbx_strand_id
1 'polypeptide(L)'
;MRSRSIKAALATVGVVAAAGVMPLVTATPAGAAQSTCVNYVGNKGYLVGPKVRSACSRGAIDMGVGKVPNPVCTTRLLQAGVDGNVATSACLRA
;
A
#
# COMPACT_ATOMS: atom_id res chain seq x y z
N MET A 1 33.95 6.08 0.34
CA MET A 1 33.52 5.97 1.75
C MET A 1 32.64 7.17 2.10
N ARG A 2 31.49 6.94 2.76
CA ARG A 2 30.70 7.80 3.69
C ARG A 2 30.68 9.33 3.42
N SER A 3 29.56 10.05 3.42
CA SER A 3 28.33 9.84 4.20
C SER A 3 27.30 10.97 3.95
N ARG A 4 26.02 10.58 4.01
CA ARG A 4 24.85 11.33 4.54
C ARG A 4 24.46 12.65 3.87
N SER A 5 23.63 12.56 2.83
CA SER A 5 22.83 13.70 2.36
C SER A 5 21.58 13.89 3.24
N ILE A 6 21.39 15.15 3.61
CA ILE A 6 20.61 15.67 4.72
C ILE A 6 19.10 15.50 4.49
N LYS A 7 18.39 15.13 5.57
CA LYS A 7 16.93 15.06 5.65
C LYS A 7 16.33 16.47 5.77
N ALA A 8 15.16 16.62 5.15
CA ALA A 8 14.08 17.58 5.44
C ALA A 8 14.33 19.06 5.11
N ALA A 9 13.64 19.53 4.06
CA ALA A 9 13.17 20.90 3.96
C ALA A 9 11.66 20.85 3.70
N LEU A 10 10.88 21.06 4.77
CA LEU A 10 9.45 21.29 4.74
C LEU A 10 9.21 22.70 4.17
N ALA A 11 8.77 22.79 2.92
CA ALA A 11 8.29 24.04 2.34
C ALA A 11 6.76 24.08 2.46
N THR A 12 6.26 24.60 3.57
CA THR A 12 4.85 24.96 3.76
C THR A 12 4.58 26.30 3.08
N VAL A 13 4.05 26.27 1.86
CA VAL A 13 3.48 27.45 1.19
C VAL A 13 1.96 27.28 1.17
N GLY A 14 1.28 28.15 1.92
CA GLY A 14 -0.18 28.14 2.04
C GLY A 14 -0.87 28.63 0.78
N VAL A 15 -1.95 27.95 0.40
CA VAL A 15 -3.00 28.49 -0.45
C VAL A 15 -4.33 28.15 0.22
N VAL A 16 -4.99 29.18 0.76
CA VAL A 16 -6.37 29.08 1.26
C VAL A 16 -7.28 29.25 0.05
N ALA A 17 -7.93 28.17 -0.38
CA ALA A 17 -9.01 28.21 -1.36
C ALA A 17 -10.24 27.53 -0.72
N ALA A 18 -11.25 28.33 -0.39
CA ALA A 18 -12.56 27.85 0.02
C ALA A 18 -13.41 27.59 -1.24
N ALA A 19 -13.88 26.36 -1.42
CA ALA A 19 -15.19 25.99 -2.00
C ALA A 19 -15.18 24.52 -2.46
N GLY A 20 -16.17 23.77 -1.99
CA GLY A 20 -16.45 22.40 -2.42
C GLY A 20 -15.94 21.36 -1.43
N VAL A 21 -16.86 20.79 -0.66
CA VAL A 21 -16.69 19.44 -0.09
C VAL A 21 -16.66 18.44 -1.26
N MET A 22 -15.61 18.50 -2.06
CA MET A 22 -15.23 17.40 -2.93
C MET A 22 -14.92 16.25 -1.99
N PRO A 23 -15.61 15.10 -2.07
CA PRO A 23 -15.06 13.88 -1.54
C PRO A 23 -13.76 13.72 -2.31
N LEU A 24 -12.65 14.10 -1.69
CA LEU A 24 -11.35 13.59 -2.07
C LEU A 24 -11.48 12.11 -1.75
N VAL A 25 -12.04 11.36 -2.71
CA VAL A 25 -11.88 9.92 -2.79
C VAL A 25 -10.38 9.77 -2.66
N THR A 26 -9.94 9.36 -1.48
CA THR A 26 -8.54 9.16 -1.17
C THR A 26 -8.15 7.92 -1.94
N ALA A 27 -7.94 8.10 -3.25
CA ALA A 27 -7.12 7.24 -4.06
C ALA A 27 -5.74 7.35 -3.41
N THR A 28 -5.51 6.52 -2.39
CA THR A 28 -4.17 6.26 -1.89
C THR A 28 -3.33 6.01 -3.12
N PRO A 29 -2.19 6.71 -3.29
CA PRO A 29 -1.33 6.50 -4.44
C PRO A 29 -1.16 4.98 -4.62
N ALA A 30 -1.38 4.45 -5.82
CA ALA A 30 -1.27 3.00 -6.05
C ALA A 30 0.07 2.44 -5.54
N GLY A 31 1.12 3.28 -5.52
CA GLY A 31 2.42 2.97 -4.89
C GLY A 31 2.45 3.03 -3.35
N ALA A 32 1.67 3.91 -2.71
CA ALA A 32 1.58 3.97 -1.25
C ALA A 32 0.88 2.74 -0.69
N ALA A 33 -0.20 2.32 -1.34
CA ALA A 33 -0.97 1.16 -0.94
C ALA A 33 -0.16 -0.15 -1.17
N GLN A 34 0.57 -0.23 -2.30
CA GLN A 34 1.58 -1.27 -2.53
C GLN A 34 2.66 -1.29 -1.42
N SER A 35 3.17 -0.13 -1.00
CA SER A 35 4.21 -0.06 0.05
C SER A 35 3.70 -0.54 1.41
N THR A 36 2.43 -0.27 1.75
CA THR A 36 1.79 -0.72 2.99
C THR A 36 1.63 -2.25 3.00
N CYS A 37 1.18 -2.83 1.88
CA CYS A 37 1.09 -4.29 1.73
C CYS A 37 2.46 -4.95 1.87
N VAL A 38 3.46 -4.43 1.18
CA VAL A 38 4.83 -4.96 1.21
C VAL A 38 5.43 -4.87 2.62
N ASN A 39 5.28 -3.73 3.29
CA ASN A 39 5.76 -3.55 4.67
C ASN A 39 5.02 -4.45 5.66
N TYR A 40 3.71 -4.65 5.48
CA TYR A 40 2.95 -5.55 6.34
C TYR A 40 3.46 -7.00 6.25
N VAL A 41 3.70 -7.47 5.02
CA VAL A 41 4.25 -8.81 4.77
C VAL A 41 5.67 -8.93 5.36
N GLY A 42 6.52 -7.92 5.17
CA GLY A 42 7.86 -7.88 5.77
C GLY A 42 7.85 -7.84 7.30
N ASN A 43 6.96 -7.06 7.91
CA ASN A 43 6.80 -6.99 9.37
C ASN A 43 6.28 -8.30 9.98
N LYS A 44 5.66 -9.16 9.17
CA LYS A 44 5.25 -10.52 9.58
C LYS A 44 6.35 -11.56 9.43
N GLY A 45 7.55 -11.15 9.03
CA GLY A 45 8.73 -12.03 8.92
C GLY A 45 8.90 -12.70 7.56
N TYR A 46 8.10 -12.33 6.55
CA TYR A 46 8.23 -12.89 5.21
C TYR A 46 9.28 -12.14 4.38
N LEU A 47 9.97 -12.88 3.52
CA LEU A 47 10.90 -12.31 2.56
C LEU A 47 10.15 -11.55 1.48
N VAL A 48 10.32 -10.23 1.48
CA VAL A 48 9.78 -9.35 0.45
C VAL A 48 10.63 -9.48 -0.82
N GLY A 49 10.18 -10.33 -1.73
CA GLY A 49 10.76 -10.48 -3.06
C GLY A 49 9.94 -9.81 -4.17
N PRO A 50 10.38 -9.98 -5.44
CA PRO A 50 9.63 -9.52 -6.62
C PRO A 50 8.20 -10.07 -6.68
N LYS A 51 7.99 -11.31 -6.21
CA LYS A 51 6.66 -11.94 -6.14
C LYS A 51 5.71 -11.19 -5.19
N VAL A 52 6.18 -10.84 -3.98
CA VAL A 52 5.40 -10.08 -2.99
C VAL A 52 5.08 -8.68 -3.51
N ARG A 53 6.07 -7.99 -4.11
CA ARG A 53 5.88 -6.67 -4.73
C ARG A 53 4.87 -6.70 -5.87
N SER A 54 4.95 -7.72 -6.73
CA SER A 54 3.99 -7.94 -7.83
C SER A 54 2.58 -8.25 -7.30
N ALA A 55 2.47 -9.06 -6.25
CA ALA A 55 1.17 -9.33 -5.62
C ALA A 55 0.53 -8.06 -5.04
N CYS A 56 1.31 -7.28 -4.29
CA CYS A 56 0.91 -6.01 -3.69
C CYS A 56 0.70 -4.88 -4.72
N SER A 57 1.00 -5.08 -6.01
CA SER A 57 0.65 -4.10 -7.06
C SER A 57 -0.85 -4.05 -7.35
N ARG A 58 -1.61 -5.02 -6.83
CA ARG A 58 -3.05 -5.13 -6.99
C ARG A 58 -3.71 -4.79 -5.65
N GLY A 59 -4.15 -3.55 -5.52
CA GLY A 59 -4.80 -3.05 -4.31
C GLY A 59 -6.19 -3.65 -4.05
N ALA A 60 -6.76 -3.33 -2.90
CA ALA A 60 -8.11 -3.74 -2.54
C ALA A 60 -9.15 -3.26 -3.57
N ILE A 61 -10.17 -4.07 -3.80
CA ILE A 61 -11.29 -3.71 -4.68
C ILE A 61 -12.29 -2.92 -3.84
N ASP A 62 -12.60 -1.71 -4.27
CA ASP A 62 -13.65 -0.89 -3.66
C ASP A 62 -14.99 -1.27 -4.28
N MET A 63 -15.91 -1.77 -3.45
CA MET A 63 -17.25 -2.18 -3.86
C MET A 63 -18.31 -1.10 -3.58
N GLY A 64 -17.89 0.12 -3.20
CA GLY A 64 -18.80 1.22 -2.84
C GLY A 64 -19.46 1.10 -1.46
N VAL A 65 -19.54 -0.11 -0.90
CA VAL A 65 -20.00 -0.41 0.48
C VAL A 65 -18.86 -0.82 1.41
N GLY A 66 -17.64 -0.93 0.89
CA GLY A 66 -16.45 -1.36 1.62
C GLY A 66 -15.33 -1.83 0.70
N LYS A 67 -14.16 -2.06 1.29
CA LYS A 67 -12.99 -2.60 0.59
C LYS A 67 -12.89 -4.09 0.80
N VAL A 68 -12.71 -4.85 -0.27
CA VAL A 68 -12.45 -6.29 -0.23
C VAL A 68 -11.04 -6.60 -0.75
N PRO A 69 -10.34 -7.58 -0.17
CA PRO A 69 -9.03 -7.97 -0.64
C PRO A 69 -9.12 -8.50 -2.06
N ASN A 70 -8.22 -8.05 -2.93
CA ASN A 70 -8.19 -8.52 -4.30
C ASN A 70 -7.80 -10.01 -4.34
N PRO A 71 -8.61 -10.90 -4.96
CA PRO A 71 -8.34 -12.33 -5.00
C PRO A 71 -7.03 -12.66 -5.73
N VAL A 72 -6.60 -11.80 -6.66
CA VAL A 72 -5.33 -11.97 -7.35
C VAL A 72 -4.16 -11.62 -6.42
N CYS A 73 -4.31 -10.60 -5.57
CA CYS A 73 -3.29 -10.24 -4.58
C CYS A 73 -3.08 -11.40 -3.58
N THR A 74 -4.18 -11.94 -3.02
CA THR A 74 -4.10 -13.03 -2.05
C THR A 74 -3.52 -14.30 -2.66
N THR A 75 -3.99 -14.70 -3.84
CA THR A 75 -3.47 -15.89 -4.54
C THR A 75 -1.98 -15.78 -4.86
N ARG A 76 -1.50 -14.59 -5.23
CA ARG A 76 -0.06 -14.37 -5.54
C ARG A 76 0.80 -14.35 -4.28
N LEU A 77 0.29 -13.84 -3.16
CA LEU A 77 0.97 -13.91 -1.86
C LEU A 77 1.04 -15.35 -1.35
N LEU A 78 -0.03 -16.13 -1.49
CA LEU A 78 -0.06 -17.56 -1.19
C LEU A 78 0.99 -18.33 -2.02
N GLN A 79 1.07 -18.06 -3.32
CA GLN A 79 2.13 -18.62 -4.19
C GLN A 79 3.54 -18.15 -3.82
N ALA A 80 3.67 -17.03 -3.11
CA ALA A 80 4.93 -16.55 -2.57
C ALA A 80 5.28 -17.19 -1.21
N GLY A 81 4.42 -18.09 -0.68
CA GLY A 81 4.60 -18.74 0.61
C GLY A 81 4.12 -17.91 1.80
N VAL A 82 3.37 -16.84 1.56
CA VAL A 82 2.74 -16.05 2.62
C VAL A 82 1.48 -16.75 3.09
N ASP A 83 1.28 -16.82 4.41
CA ASP A 83 0.07 -17.41 4.99
C ASP A 83 -1.19 -16.69 4.51
N GLY A 84 -2.28 -17.44 4.32
CA GLY A 84 -3.53 -16.90 3.77
C GLY A 84 -4.13 -15.77 4.61
N ASN A 85 -3.98 -15.81 5.93
CA ASN A 85 -4.51 -14.78 6.82
C ASN A 85 -3.68 -13.50 6.75
N VAL A 86 -2.35 -13.65 6.60
CA VAL A 86 -1.42 -12.54 6.37
C VAL A 86 -1.63 -11.94 4.98
N ALA A 87 -1.83 -12.77 3.97
CA ALA A 87 -2.10 -12.34 2.60
C ALA A 87 -3.39 -11.52 2.50
N THR A 88 -4.48 -12.01 3.08
CA THR A 88 -5.78 -11.31 3.11
C THR A 88 -5.66 -9.96 3.81
N SER A 89 -5.00 -9.95 4.96
CA SER A 89 -4.73 -8.73 5.73
C SER A 89 -3.84 -7.74 4.98
N ALA A 90 -2.83 -8.22 4.25
CA ALA A 90 -1.95 -7.38 3.45
C ALA A 90 -2.71 -6.76 2.26
N CYS A 91 -3.49 -7.57 1.53
CA CYS A 91 -4.25 -7.13 0.36
C CYS A 91 -5.40 -6.18 0.69
N LEU A 92 -5.98 -6.26 1.88
CA LEU A 92 -6.96 -5.28 2.37
C LEU A 92 -6.34 -3.91 2.65
N ARG A 93 -5.03 -3.87 2.92
CA ARG A 93 -4.25 -2.66 3.19
C ARG A 93 -3.49 -2.16 1.95
N ALA A 94 -3.64 -2.88 0.83
CA ALA A 94 -2.98 -2.64 -0.45
C ALA A 94 -3.78 -1.72 -1.37
#